data_AF-A0AAV2CRR6-F1
#
_entry.id   AF-A0AAV2CRR6-F1
#
_cell.length_a   1.000
_cell.length_b   1.000
_cell.length_c   1.000
_cell.angle_alpha   90.00
_cell.angle_beta   90.00
_cell.angle_gamma   90.00
#
_symmetry.space_group_name_H-M   'P 1'
#
loop_
_entity.id
_entity.type
_entity.pdbx_description
1 polymer ?
#
loop_
_entity_poly.entity_id
_entity_poly.type
_entity_poly.pdbx_seq_one_letter_code
_entity_poly.pdbx_strand_id
1 'polypeptide(L)'
;MSPLPLSQGVILALLQQRACDIINETTKKVSWMADVAVAINPADPMISVHVRPIFEQVYQILNHHRNLPTTSSGNASNIRLLMYVINSVLMNCK
;
A
#
# COMPACT_ATOMS: atom_id res chain seq x y z
N MET A 1 -28.13 -5.36 -4.39
CA MET A 1 -27.41 -4.10 -4.70
C MET A 1 -25.97 -4.30 -4.27
N SER A 2 -25.03 -4.36 -5.22
CA SER A 2 -23.60 -4.40 -4.85
C SER A 2 -23.17 -3.01 -4.37
N PRO A 3 -22.36 -2.90 -3.30
CA PRO A 3 -21.86 -1.61 -2.84
C PRO A 3 -21.04 -0.95 -3.96
N LEU A 4 -21.20 0.36 -4.10
CA LEU A 4 -20.43 1.15 -5.05
C LEU A 4 -18.94 1.03 -4.69
N PRO A 5 -18.04 0.79 -5.66
CA PRO A 5 -16.61 0.75 -5.37
C PRO A 5 -16.14 2.10 -4.83
N LEU A 6 -15.20 2.06 -3.88
CA LEU A 6 -14.57 3.26 -3.34
C LEU A 6 -13.83 4.02 -4.44
N SER A 7 -13.77 5.36 -4.34
CA SER A 7 -13.01 6.17 -5.29
C SER A 7 -11.51 5.93 -5.15
N GLN A 8 -10.77 6.14 -6.24
CA GLN A 8 -9.31 5.98 -6.27
C GLN A 8 -8.63 6.87 -5.22
N GLY A 9 -9.10 8.10 -5.03
CA GLY A 9 -8.62 9.01 -3.97
C GLY A 9 -8.83 8.46 -2.56
N VAL A 10 -10.01 7.91 -2.27
CA VAL A 10 -10.31 7.31 -0.96
C VAL A 10 -9.45 6.07 -0.73
N ILE A 11 -9.32 5.23 -1.74
CA ILE A 11 -8.48 4.03 -1.69
C ILE A 11 -7.02 4.40 -1.38
N LEU A 12 -6.48 5.38 -2.07
CA LEU A 12 -5.10 5.83 -1.90
C LEU A 12 -4.86 6.46 -0.52
N ALA A 13 -5.79 7.29 -0.05
CA ALA A 13 -5.71 7.90 1.28
C ALA A 13 -5.79 6.84 2.40
N LEU A 14 -6.66 5.83 2.25
CA LEU A 14 -6.74 4.73 3.21
C LEU A 14 -5.46 3.89 3.21
N LEU A 15 -4.85 3.62 2.05
CA LEU A 15 -3.55 2.96 1.97
C LEU A 15 -2.48 3.72 2.77
N GLN A 16 -2.41 5.04 2.59
CA GLN A 16 -1.48 5.91 3.32
C GLN A 16 -1.74 5.84 4.83
N GLN A 17 -2.98 6.02 5.27
CA GLN A 17 -3.34 6.01 6.69
C GLN A 17 -3.00 4.67 7.35
N ARG A 18 -3.26 3.54 6.68
CA ARG A 18 -2.95 2.21 7.21
C ARG A 18 -1.45 1.93 7.28
N ALA A 19 -0.68 2.46 6.32
CA ALA A 19 0.78 2.38 6.39
C ALA A 19 1.31 3.17 7.60
N CYS A 20 0.85 4.41 7.81
CA CYS A 20 1.30 5.25 8.92
C CYS A 20 1.01 4.63 10.31
N ASP A 21 -0.09 3.88 10.45
CA ASP A 21 -0.47 3.20 11.71
C ASP A 21 -0.17 1.68 11.69
N ILE A 22 0.82 1.22 10.91
CA ILE A 22 1.05 -0.23 10.70
C ILE A 22 1.49 -1.01 11.97
N ILE A 23 1.86 -0.30 13.05
CA ILE A 23 2.29 -0.88 14.33
C ILE A 23 1.15 -1.67 15.00
N ASN A 24 -0.10 -1.21 14.85
CA ASN A 24 -1.27 -1.87 15.44
C ASN A 24 -1.89 -2.85 14.42
N GLU A 25 -2.11 -4.12 14.78
CA GLU A 25 -2.74 -5.13 13.90
C GLU A 25 -2.03 -5.35 12.54
N THR A 26 -0.69 -5.40 12.56
CA THR A 26 0.17 -5.48 11.36
C THR A 26 -0.27 -6.54 10.35
N THR A 27 -0.64 -7.76 10.79
CA THR A 27 -1.03 -8.84 9.86
C THR A 27 -2.27 -8.51 9.03
N LYS A 28 -3.33 -8.00 9.66
CA LYS A 28 -4.58 -7.65 8.95
C LYS A 28 -4.37 -6.44 8.06
N LYS A 29 -3.62 -5.43 8.54
CA LYS A 29 -3.33 -4.22 7.77
C LYS A 29 -2.50 -4.53 6.53
N VAL A 30 -1.43 -5.31 6.66
CA VAL A 30 -0.59 -5.69 5.52
C VAL A 30 -1.38 -6.52 4.49
N SER A 31 -2.22 -7.47 4.93
CA SER A 31 -3.08 -8.23 4.03
C SER A 31 -4.04 -7.31 3.25
N TRP A 32 -4.74 -6.42 3.96
CA TRP A 32 -5.65 -5.47 3.32
C TRP A 32 -4.93 -4.52 2.36
N MET A 33 -3.74 -4.04 2.73
CA MET A 33 -2.93 -3.17 1.85
C MET A 33 -2.49 -3.90 0.58
N ALA A 34 -2.19 -5.20 0.65
CA ALA A 34 -1.87 -6.01 -0.52
C ALA A 34 -3.07 -6.11 -1.47
N ASP A 35 -4.26 -6.41 -0.95
CA ASP A 35 -5.50 -6.49 -1.76
C ASP A 35 -5.84 -5.15 -2.42
N VAL A 36 -5.66 -4.06 -1.69
CA VAL A 36 -5.99 -2.71 -2.14
C VAL A 36 -4.98 -2.16 -3.14
N ALA A 37 -3.70 -2.50 -3.00
CA ALA A 37 -2.67 -2.05 -3.94
C ALA A 37 -2.94 -2.52 -5.38
N VAL A 38 -3.64 -3.66 -5.55
CA VAL A 38 -4.05 -4.17 -6.87
C VAL A 38 -5.24 -3.40 -7.46
N ALA A 39 -6.04 -2.74 -6.62
CA ALA A 39 -7.20 -1.95 -7.03
C ALA A 39 -6.85 -0.49 -7.38
N ILE A 40 -5.61 -0.05 -7.10
CA ILE A 40 -5.14 1.29 -7.43
C ILE A 40 -4.81 1.37 -8.92
N ASN A 41 -5.48 2.28 -9.62
CA ASN A 41 -5.15 2.67 -10.97
C ASN A 41 -4.31 3.95 -10.95
N PRO A 42 -2.98 3.87 -11.11
CA PRO A 42 -2.13 5.03 -10.95
C PRO A 42 -2.22 6.02 -12.12
N ALA A 43 -2.84 5.64 -13.24
CA ALA A 43 -3.15 6.52 -14.37
C ALA A 43 -4.44 7.33 -14.16
N ASP A 44 -5.16 7.12 -13.06
CA ASP A 44 -6.36 7.89 -12.75
C ASP A 44 -5.98 9.37 -12.46
N PRO A 45 -6.55 10.33 -13.21
CA PRO A 45 -6.18 11.75 -13.09
C PRO A 45 -6.50 12.35 -11.71
N MET A 46 -7.41 11.76 -10.94
CA MET A 46 -7.73 12.20 -9.59
C MET A 46 -6.56 11.99 -8.62
N ILE A 47 -5.73 10.96 -8.86
CA ILE A 47 -4.66 10.56 -7.94
C ILE A 47 -3.26 10.59 -8.56
N SER A 48 -3.13 10.82 -9.86
CA SER A 48 -1.85 10.75 -10.59
C SER A 48 -0.71 11.56 -9.93
N VAL A 49 -1.01 12.75 -9.42
CA VAL A 49 -0.04 13.62 -8.72
C VAL A 49 0.29 13.18 -7.29
N HIS A 50 -0.56 12.34 -6.69
CA HIS A 50 -0.45 11.90 -5.29
C HIS A 50 0.07 10.46 -5.15
N VAL A 51 -0.12 9.62 -6.16
CA VAL A 51 0.28 8.20 -6.13
C VAL A 51 1.76 8.06 -5.78
N ARG A 52 2.63 8.76 -6.50
CA ARG A 52 4.08 8.64 -6.33
C ARG A 52 4.57 8.99 -4.91
N PRO A 53 4.33 10.20 -4.37
CA PRO A 53 4.82 10.54 -3.04
C PRO A 53 4.22 9.64 -1.95
N ILE A 54 2.96 9.20 -2.10
CA ILE A 54 2.33 8.28 -1.16
C ILE A 54 2.99 6.90 -1.24
N PHE A 55 3.25 6.38 -2.43
CA PHE A 55 3.87 5.07 -2.63
C PHE A 55 5.31 5.05 -2.12
N GLU A 56 6.07 6.12 -2.34
CA GLU A 56 7.41 6.27 -1.78
C GLU A 56 7.39 6.28 -0.24
N GLN A 57 6.46 7.00 0.37
CA GLN A 57 6.27 7.01 1.83
C GLN A 57 5.91 5.62 2.37
N VAL A 58 4.91 4.96 1.76
CA VAL A 58 4.47 3.62 2.16
C VAL A 58 5.61 2.61 2.03
N TYR A 59 6.41 2.69 0.96
CA TYR A 59 7.57 1.82 0.76
C TYR A 59 8.61 1.97 1.90
N GLN A 60 8.91 3.21 2.31
CA GLN A 60 9.85 3.46 3.41
C GLN A 60 9.38 2.85 4.73
N ILE A 61 8.09 3.03 5.05
CA ILE A 61 7.48 2.48 6.28
C ILE A 61 7.54 0.94 6.25
N LEU A 62 7.15 0.33 5.14
CA LEU A 62 7.18 -1.12 4.96
C LEU A 62 8.60 -1.69 5.04
N ASN A 63 9.57 -1.01 4.42
CA ASN A 63 10.97 -1.42 4.47
C ASN A 63 11.52 -1.38 5.91
N HIS A 64 11.15 -0.36 6.68
CA HIS A 64 11.49 -0.29 8.11
C HIS A 64 10.89 -1.48 8.87
N HIS A 65 9.57 -1.71 8.72
CA HIS A 65 8.86 -2.81 9.37
C HIS A 65 9.40 -4.19 9.01
N ARG A 66 9.80 -4.41 7.76
CA ARG A 66 10.38 -5.69 7.33
C ARG A 66 11.68 -6.04 8.07
N ASN A 67 12.46 -5.03 8.45
CA ASN A 67 13.76 -5.22 9.11
C ASN A 67 13.64 -5.29 10.64
N LEU A 68 12.44 -5.12 11.21
CA LEU A 68 12.21 -5.30 12.64
C LEU A 68 12.23 -6.79 13.01
N PRO A 69 12.90 -7.18 14.12
CA PRO A 69 12.98 -8.57 14.58
C PRO A 69 11.62 -9.13 15.07
N THR A 70 10.62 -8.26 15.27
CA THR A 70 9.27 -8.62 15.71
C THR A 70 8.34 -9.03 14.54
N THR A 71 8.80 -8.92 13.29
CA THR A 71 7.98 -9.21 12.12
C THR A 71 7.90 -10.71 11.85
N SER A 72 6.69 -11.27 11.97
CA SER A 72 6.41 -12.67 11.62
C SER A 72 6.67 -12.96 10.13
N SER A 73 7.07 -14.19 9.81
CA SER A 73 7.37 -14.64 8.44
C SER A 73 6.21 -14.43 7.46
N GLY A 74 4.96 -14.62 7.90
CA GLY A 74 3.78 -14.36 7.08
C GLY A 74 3.61 -12.88 6.72
N ASN A 75 3.95 -11.98 7.66
CA ASN A 75 3.92 -10.55 7.40
C ASN A 75 5.06 -10.13 6.47
N ALA A 76 6.24 -10.74 6.61
CA ALA A 76 7.38 -10.47 5.72
C ALA A 76 7.08 -10.79 4.25
N SER A 77 6.39 -11.90 3.97
CA SER A 77 5.97 -12.26 2.61
C SER A 77 4.97 -11.25 2.03
N ASN A 78 3.95 -10.86 2.79
CA ASN A 78 2.95 -9.90 2.33
C ASN A 78 3.54 -8.49 2.16
N ILE A 79 4.43 -8.06 3.06
CA ILE A 79 5.19 -6.81 2.93
C ILE A 79 6.02 -6.82 1.63
N ARG A 80 6.69 -7.94 1.33
CA ARG A 80 7.49 -8.07 0.11
C ARG A 80 6.62 -7.99 -1.14
N LEU A 81 5.46 -8.64 -1.18
CA LEU A 81 4.51 -8.54 -2.29
C LEU A 81 4.08 -7.07 -2.50
N LEU A 82 3.71 -6.38 -1.42
CA LEU A 82 3.28 -4.99 -1.48
C LEU A 82 4.39 -4.06 -1.97
N MET A 83 5.63 -4.27 -1.52
CA MET A 83 6.80 -3.55 -2.03
C MET A 83 7.04 -3.79 -3.53
N TYR A 84 6.80 -5.00 -4.05
CA TYR A 84 6.91 -5.27 -5.49
C TYR A 84 5.84 -4.55 -6.30
N VAL A 85 4.59 -4.55 -5.84
CA VAL A 85 3.49 -3.83 -6.52
C VAL A 85 3.79 -2.33 -6.56
N ILE A 86 4.21 -1.76 -5.43
CA ILE A 86 4.62 -0.35 -5.34
C ILE A 86 5.74 -0.03 -6.33
N ASN A 87 6.80 -0.84 -6.35
CA ASN A 87 7.92 -0.63 -7.28
C ASN A 87 7.49 -0.74 -8.75
N SER A 88 6.62 -1.69 -9.08
CA SER A 88 6.07 -1.82 -10.43
C SER A 88 5.30 -0.57 -10.84
N VAL A 89 4.48 -0.02 -9.96
CA VAL A 89 3.74 1.22 -10.22
C VAL A 89 4.70 2.41 -10.37
N LEU A 90 5.67 2.58 -9.47
CA LEU A 90 6.66 3.65 -9.54
C LEU A 90 7.52 3.60 -10.80
N MET A 91 7.81 2.40 -11.34
CA MET A 91 8.56 2.25 -12.59
C MET A 91 7.74 2.55 -13.85
N ASN A 92 6.43 2.30 -13.81
CA ASN A 92 5.53 2.50 -14.95
C ASN A 92 4.86 3.89 -14.96
N CYS A 93 4.80 4.58 -13.83
CA CYS A 93 4.37 5.97 -13.72
C CYS A 93 5.55 6.91 -13.97
N LYS A 94 5.91 7.10 -15.24
CA LYS A 94 6.87 8.12 -15.68
C LYS A 94 6.17 9.40 -16.14
#